data_AF-A0A3S4HP91-F1
#
_entry.id   AF-A0A3S4HP91-F1
#
_cell.length_a   1.000
_cell.length_b   1.000
_cell.length_c   1.000
_cell.angle_alpha   90.00
_cell.angle_beta   90.00
_cell.angle_gamma   90.00
#
_symmetry.space_group_name_H-M   'P 1'
#
loop_
_entity.id
_entity.type
_entity.pdbx_description
1 polymer ?
#
loop_
_entity_poly.entity_id
_entity_poly.type
_entity_poly.pdbx_seq_one_letter_code
_entity_poly.pdbx_strand_id
1 'polypeptide(L)' 'MGEMALLEKYLSLAENETNITFVGRLGTYRYLDMDVTIAEALKTAEVYLNSLTENQPMPVFTVSVR' A
#
# COMPACT_ATOMS: atom_id res chain seq x y z
N MET A 1 3.90 13.29 20.53
CA MET A 1 4.36 12.25 19.59
C MET A 1 4.21 12.84 18.20
N GLY A 2 5.28 12.86 17.38
CA GLY A 2 5.18 13.38 16.01
C GLY A 2 4.33 12.48 15.12
N GLU A 3 3.74 13.05 14.07
CA GLU A 3 2.87 12.34 13.11
C GLU A 3 3.55 11.08 12.52
N MET A 4 4.84 11.18 12.19
CA MET A 4 5.64 10.04 11.69
C MET A 4 5.81 8.92 12.72
N ALA A 5 5.90 9.22 14.01
CA ALA A 5 6.02 8.20 15.06
C ALA A 5 4.70 7.45 15.28
N LEU A 6 3.55 8.08 14.98
CA LEU A 6 2.26 7.41 14.98
C LEU A 6 2.07 6.60 13.71
N LEU A 7 2.46 7.14 12.55
CA LEU A 7 2.46 6.41 11.28
C LEU A 7 3.24 5.11 11.38
N GLU A 8 4.46 5.14 11.93
CA GLU A 8 5.30 3.94 12.04
C GLU A 8 4.64 2.81 12.86
N LYS A 9 3.86 3.18 13.89
CA LYS A 9 3.09 2.19 14.67
C LYS A 9 2.01 1.51 13.81
N TYR A 10 1.31 2.29 12.99
CA TYR A 10 0.30 1.74 12.09
C TYR A 10 0.92 0.94 10.94
N LEU A 11 2.05 1.37 10.39
CA LEU A 11 2.80 0.60 9.39
C LEU A 11 3.23 -0.76 9.96
N SER A 12 3.76 -0.78 11.19
CA SER A 12 4.15 -2.02 11.86
C SER A 12 2.97 -2.97 12.07
N LEU A 13 1.75 -2.45 12.34
CA LEU A 13 0.54 -3.28 12.42
C LEU A 13 0.12 -3.79 11.04
N ALA A 14 0.06 -2.89 10.06
CA ALA A 14 -0.37 -3.22 8.69
C ALA A 14 0.52 -4.30 8.07
N GLU A 15 1.84 -4.23 8.26
CA GLU A 15 2.81 -5.21 7.73
C GLU A 15 2.61 -6.64 8.24
N ASN A 16 1.84 -6.84 9.32
CA ASN A 16 1.48 -8.16 9.84
C ASN A 16 0.14 -8.68 9.29
N GLU A 17 -0.62 -7.86 8.55
CA GLU A 17 -1.91 -8.27 8.00
C GLU A 17 -1.76 -9.15 6.76
N THR A 18 -2.81 -9.94 6.49
CA THR A 18 -2.86 -10.82 5.31
C THR A 18 -4.13 -10.55 4.51
N ASN A 19 -4.05 -10.72 3.20
CA ASN A 19 -5.19 -10.54 2.27
C ASN A 19 -5.82 -9.13 2.29
N ILE A 20 -5.02 -8.10 2.62
CA ILE A 20 -5.39 -6.69 2.55
C ILE A 20 -4.23 -5.87 2.00
N THR A 21 -4.52 -4.87 1.18
CA THR A 21 -3.56 -3.90 0.66
C THR A 21 -4.11 -2.49 0.88
N PHE A 22 -3.33 -1.61 1.51
CA PHE A 22 -3.71 -0.22 1.74
C PHE A 22 -3.16 0.67 0.63
N VAL A 23 -4.01 1.50 0.04
CA VAL A 23 -3.66 2.33 -1.14
C VAL A 23 -4.19 3.76 -1.06
N GLY A 24 -3.66 4.61 -1.93
CA GLY A 24 -4.12 5.98 -2.11
C GLY A 24 -3.82 6.90 -0.93
N ARG A 25 -4.29 8.15 -1.04
CA ARG A 25 -3.89 9.23 -0.13
C ARG A 25 -4.10 8.92 1.36
N LEU A 26 -5.21 8.28 1.70
CA LEU A 26 -5.56 7.98 3.10
C LEU A 26 -4.98 6.65 3.58
N GLY A 27 -4.96 5.63 2.72
CA GLY A 27 -4.43 4.30 3.06
C GLY A 27 -2.90 4.30 3.23
N THR A 28 -2.20 5.21 2.54
CA THR A 28 -0.73 5.34 2.64
C THR A 28 -0.28 6.66 3.26
N TYR A 29 -1.19 7.48 3.80
CA TYR A 29 -0.86 8.79 4.41
C TYR A 29 0.11 9.66 3.56
N ARG A 30 -0.21 9.84 2.27
CA ARG A 30 0.58 10.66 1.33
C ARG A 30 -0.33 11.65 0.61
N TYR A 31 0.24 12.78 0.20
CA TYR A 31 -0.41 13.64 -0.79
C TYR A 31 -0.24 13.01 -2.17
N LEU A 32 -1.33 12.85 -2.91
CA LEU A 32 -1.35 12.28 -4.26
C LEU A 32 -2.30 13.09 -5.12
N ASP A 33 -1.83 13.47 -6.31
CA ASP A 33 -2.68 14.00 -7.37
C ASP A 33 -3.48 12.87 -8.04
N MET A 34 -4.48 13.25 -8.84
CA MET A 34 -5.41 12.28 -9.45
C MET A 34 -4.71 11.33 -10.42
N ASP A 35 -3.79 11.83 -11.23
CA ASP A 35 -3.01 11.04 -12.19
C ASP A 35 -2.09 10.03 -11.49
N VAL A 36 -1.40 10.45 -10.43
CA VAL A 36 -0.58 9.56 -9.59
C VAL A 36 -1.46 8.50 -8.93
N THR A 37 -2.63 8.88 -8.42
CA THR A 37 -3.58 7.94 -7.80
C THR A 37 -4.06 6.87 -8.80
N ILE A 38 -4.39 7.27 -10.02
CA ILE A 38 -4.80 6.33 -11.08
C ILE A 38 -3.64 5.40 -11.46
N ALA A 39 -2.43 5.94 -11.63
CA ALA A 39 -1.25 5.15 -11.96
C ALA A 39 -0.93 4.10 -10.86
N GLU A 40 -0.94 4.50 -9.60
CA GLU A 40 -0.71 3.58 -8.46
C GLU A 40 -1.82 2.52 -8.36
N ALA A 41 -3.08 2.87 -8.66
CA ALA A 41 -4.20 1.93 -8.66
C ALA A 41 -4.05 0.87 -9.77
N LEU A 42 -3.72 1.31 -10.99
CA LEU A 42 -3.44 0.40 -12.12
C LEU A 42 -2.28 -0.55 -11.78
N LYS A 43 -1.19 -0.01 -11.19
CA LYS A 43 -0.06 -0.83 -10.76
C LYS A 43 -0.44 -1.82 -9.67
N THR A 44 -1.28 -1.41 -8.72
CA THR A 44 -1.74 -2.31 -7.65
C THR A 44 -2.53 -3.48 -8.20
N ALA A 45 -3.44 -3.24 -9.16
CA ALA A 45 -4.18 -4.30 -9.82
C ALA A 45 -3.25 -5.26 -10.59
N GLU A 46 -2.25 -4.72 -11.31
CA GLU A 46 -1.24 -5.52 -12.01
C GLU A 46 -0.46 -6.43 -11.05
N VAL A 47 -0.01 -5.89 -9.90
CA VAL A 47 0.72 -6.68 -8.88
C VAL A 47 -0.15 -7.79 -8.32
N TYR A 48 -1.43 -7.52 -8.02
CA TYR A 48 -2.35 -8.53 -7.52
C TYR A 48 -2.58 -9.66 -8.54
N LEU A 49 -2.83 -9.31 -9.80
CA LEU A 49 -3.02 -10.31 -10.86
C LEU A 49 -1.76 -11.18 -11.04
N ASN A 50 -0.57 -10.57 -11.03
CA ASN A 50 0.69 -11.31 -11.12
C ASN A 50 0.90 -12.23 -9.91
N SER A 51 0.55 -11.78 -8.70
CA SER A 51 0.69 -12.59 -7.49
C SER A 51 -0.17 -13.86 -7.55
N LEU A 52 -1.35 -13.79 -8.18
CA LEU A 52 -2.19 -14.97 -8.45
C LEU A 52 -1.51 -15.93 -9.43
N THR A 53 -0.92 -15.42 -10.51
CA THR A 53 -0.27 -16.26 -11.53
C THR A 53 1.02 -16.92 -11.05
N GLU A 54 1.78 -16.22 -10.20
CA GLU A 54 3.07 -16.68 -9.67
C GLU A 54 2.93 -17.41 -8.32
N ASN A 55 1.69 -17.53 -7.82
CA ASN A 55 1.38 -18.07 -6.49
C ASN A 55 2.22 -17.41 -5.37
N GLN A 56 2.33 -16.09 -5.44
CA GLN A 56 3.01 -15.24 -4.47
C GLN A 56 2.00 -14.51 -3.58
N PRO A 57 2.34 -14.22 -2.31
CA PRO A 57 1.49 -13.42 -1.46
C PRO A 57 1.40 -11.98 -1.97
N MET A 58 0.19 -11.41 -1.98
CA MET A 58 -0.02 -10.00 -2.29
C MET A 58 0.57 -9.12 -1.17
N PRO A 59 1.42 -8.13 -1.46
CA PRO A 59 1.95 -7.23 -0.44
C PRO A 59 0.88 -6.29 0.12
N VAL A 60 1.06 -5.88 1.38
CA VAL A 60 0.19 -4.92 2.08
C VAL A 60 0.30 -3.50 1.51
N PHE A 61 1.45 -3.17 0.93
CA PHE A 61 1.68 -1.92 0.20
C PHE A 61 2.40 -2.20 -1.12
N THR A 62 1.95 -1.56 -2.21
CA THR A 62 2.56 -1.67 -3.54
C THR A 62 3.51 -0.51 -3.86
N VAL A 63 3.73 0.38 -2.89
CA VAL A 63 4.57 1.58 -2.95
C VAL A 63 5.33 1.74 -1.63
N SER A 64 6.47 2.45 -1.63
CA SER A 64 7.14 2.81 -0.37
C SER A 64 6.31 3.84 0.40
N VAL A 65 5.98 3.51 1.63
CA VAL A 65 5.25 4.40 2.57
C VAL A 65 6.17 4.95 3.67
N ARG A 66 7.44 4.50 3.69
CA ARG A 66 8.53 5.06 4.48
C ARG A 66 9.42 5.94 3.63
#